data_AF-A0A5K1D3J1-F1
#
_entry.id   AF-A0A5K1D3J1-F1
#
_cell.length_a   1.000
_cell.length_b   1.000
_cell.length_c   1.000
_cell.angle_alpha   90.00
_cell.angle_beta   90.00
_cell.angle_gamma   90.00
#
_symmetry.space_group_name_H-M   'P 1'
#
loop_
_entity.id
_entity.type
_entity.pdbx_description
1 polymer ?
#
loop_
_entity_poly.entity_id
_entity_poly.type
_entity_poly.pdbx_seq_one_letter_code
_entity_poly.pdbx_strand_id
1 'polypeptide(L)'
;IFTNADKIHAAKALHRLGLEDCFEGIICFETLNDVNDSNENADCGFQCQNDIFDILAVEPNAEIPATPVMCKPMKDAYDQAIKIANVDPHRT
;
A
#
# COMPACT_ATOMS: atom_id res chain seq x y z
N ILE A 1 1.64 -6.09 3.28
CA ILE A 1 0.17 -6.04 3.17
C ILE A 1 -0.33 -4.60 3.33
N PHE A 2 -1.24 -4.15 2.47
CA PHE A 2 -1.90 -2.84 2.60
C PHE A 2 -3.29 -3.03 3.21
N THR A 3 -3.59 -2.27 4.27
CA THR A 3 -4.86 -2.37 4.97
C THR A 3 -5.42 -1.00 5.32
N ASN A 4 -6.74 -0.87 5.26
CA ASN A 4 -7.44 0.32 5.72
C ASN A 4 -7.62 0.37 7.25
N ALA A 5 -7.22 -0.70 7.96
CA ALA A 5 -7.26 -0.77 9.40
C ALA A 5 -6.03 -0.09 10.04
N ASP A 6 -6.11 0.23 11.33
CA ASP A 6 -4.95 0.64 12.13
C ASP A 6 -3.99 -0.53 12.38
N LYS A 7 -2.76 -0.22 12.80
CA LYS A 7 -1.69 -1.20 13.02
C LYS A 7 -2.05 -2.24 14.07
N ILE A 8 -2.80 -1.84 15.12
CA ILE A 8 -3.22 -2.74 16.20
C ILE A 8 -4.24 -3.76 15.67
N HIS A 9 -5.22 -3.29 14.90
CA HIS A 9 -6.25 -4.10 14.29
C HIS A 9 -5.66 -5.05 13.26
N ALA A 10 -4.74 -4.56 12.42
CA ALA A 10 -4.05 -5.36 11.41
C ALA A 10 -3.25 -6.50 12.05
N ALA A 11 -2.43 -6.20 13.07
CA ALA A 11 -1.67 -7.21 13.79
C ALA A 11 -2.58 -8.26 14.45
N LYS A 12 -3.67 -7.83 15.10
CA LYS A 12 -4.64 -8.74 15.73
C LYS A 12 -5.33 -9.66 14.72
N ALA A 13 -5.66 -9.15 13.54
CA ALA A 13 -6.25 -9.96 12.47
C ALA A 13 -5.25 -10.99 11.93
N LEU A 14 -4.00 -10.58 11.68
CA LEU A 14 -2.93 -11.48 11.22
C LEU A 14 -2.63 -12.58 12.23
N HIS A 15 -2.59 -12.26 13.53
CA HIS A 15 -2.44 -13.24 14.61
C HIS A 15 -3.54 -14.30 14.58
N ARG A 16 -4.81 -13.87 14.50
CA ARG A 16 -5.97 -14.76 14.49
C ARG A 16 -6.01 -15.68 13.26
N LEU A 17 -5.43 -15.22 12.15
CA LEU A 17 -5.34 -15.98 10.91
C LEU A 17 -4.07 -16.83 10.81
N GLY A 18 -3.12 -16.69 11.73
CA GLY A 18 -1.81 -17.35 11.66
C GLY A 18 -0.94 -16.87 10.50
N LEU A 19 -1.06 -15.60 10.13
CA LEU A 19 -0.39 -14.99 8.97
C LEU A 19 0.67 -13.93 9.36
N GLU A 20 1.17 -13.98 10.59
CA GLU A 20 2.05 -12.95 11.17
C GLU A 20 3.37 -12.81 10.41
N ASP A 21 3.94 -13.94 9.95
CA ASP A 21 5.22 -13.99 9.21
C ASP A 21 5.03 -14.18 7.70
N CYS A 22 3.79 -14.08 7.20
CA CYS A 22 3.51 -14.29 5.78
C CYS A 22 3.80 -13.05 4.92
N PHE A 23 4.12 -11.91 5.53
CA PHE A 23 4.31 -10.64 4.84
C PHE A 23 5.55 -9.91 5.34
N GLU A 24 6.26 -9.24 4.43
CA GLU A 24 7.47 -8.46 4.73
C GLU A 24 7.19 -7.20 5.56
N GLY A 25 5.96 -6.68 5.52
CA GLY A 25 5.58 -5.47 6.25
C GLY A 25 4.08 -5.17 6.18
N ILE A 26 3.62 -4.25 7.05
CA ILE A 26 2.22 -3.82 7.16
C ILE A 26 2.16 -2.31 6.89
N ILE A 27 1.35 -1.89 5.92
CA ILE A 27 1.06 -0.49 5.61
C ILE A 27 -0.39 -0.21 5.99
N CYS A 28 -0.60 0.67 6.96
CA CYS A 28 -1.91 1.09 7.45
C CYS A 28 -2.27 2.49 6.91
N PHE A 29 -3.56 2.84 6.88
CA PHE A 29 -4.00 4.17 6.44
C PHE A 29 -3.39 5.32 7.26
N GLU A 30 -3.21 5.11 8.56
CA GLU A 30 -2.53 6.05 9.47
C GLU A 30 -1.05 6.24 9.15
N THR A 31 -0.38 5.21 8.61
CA THR A 31 1.03 5.28 8.21
C THR A 31 1.22 6.05 6.91
N LEU A 32 0.17 6.21 6.10
CA LEU A 32 0.21 6.99 4.86
C LEU A 32 -0.10 8.47 5.08
N ASN A 33 -0.73 8.83 6.20
CA ASN A 33 -1.03 10.20 6.54
C ASN A 33 -0.32 10.56 7.84
N ASP A 34 1.02 10.64 7.79
CA ASP A 34 1.76 11.26 8.88
C ASP A 34 1.32 12.71 9.02
N VAL A 35 0.43 12.96 9.98
CA VAL A 35 0.17 14.30 10.49
C VAL A 35 1.37 14.65 11.35
N ASN A 36 2.47 15.01 10.70
CA ASN A 36 3.52 15.81 11.34
C ASN A 36 2.95 17.20 11.62
N ASP A 37 2.04 17.27 12.59
CA ASP A 37 1.86 18.44 13.43
C ASP A 37 2.19 18.02 14.85
N SER A 38 3.48 18.17 15.17
CA SER A 38 3.98 18.60 16.47
C SER A 38 3.34 17.93 17.69
N ASN A 39 3.94 16.88 18.25
CA ASN A 39 4.25 16.77 19.68
C ASN A 39 4.88 15.42 20.05
N GLU A 40 6.17 15.52 20.34
CA GLU A 40 6.98 14.84 21.35
C GLU A 40 6.34 13.66 22.15
N ASN A 41 7.06 12.52 22.13
CA ASN A 41 7.00 11.38 23.05
C ASN A 41 5.93 10.29 22.79
N ALA A 42 6.15 9.47 21.76
CA ALA A 42 5.76 8.07 21.79
C ALA A 42 6.99 7.21 21.45
N ASP A 43 7.63 6.71 22.51
CA ASP A 43 8.62 5.63 22.44
C ASP A 43 7.95 4.39 21.81
N CYS A 44 8.19 4.20 20.52
CA CYS A 44 8.10 2.89 19.91
C CYS A 44 9.38 2.69 19.09
N GLY A 45 10.36 2.04 19.72
CA GLY A 45 11.67 1.70 19.16
C GLY A 45 11.64 0.70 18.01
N PHE A 46 10.92 1.03 16.94
CA PHE A 46 11.15 0.45 15.63
C PHE A 46 11.38 1.63 14.69
N GLN A 47 12.64 1.83 14.30
CA GLN A 47 12.95 2.70 13.16
C GLN A 47 12.06 2.23 12.01
N CYS A 48 11.03 3.01 11.70
CA CYS A 48 10.40 2.97 10.40
C CYS A 48 11.48 3.40 9.42
N GLN A 49 12.29 2.44 8.99
CA GLN A 49 13.04 2.61 7.76
C GLN A 49 11.98 2.93 6.70
N ASN A 50 11.98 4.18 6.26
CA ASN A 50 11.14 4.73 5.22
C ASN A 50 11.38 4.05 3.84
N ASP A 51 12.15 2.96 3.83
CA ASP A 51 12.53 2.13 2.69
C ASP A 51 11.34 1.42 2.04
N ILE A 52 10.16 1.41 2.68
CA ILE A 52 8.93 0.82 2.09
C ILE A 52 8.44 1.65 0.88
N PHE A 53 8.86 2.90 0.74
CA PHE A 53 8.69 3.68 -0.48
C PHE A 53 10.01 4.28 -0.95
N ASP A 54 10.96 3.41 -1.30
CA ASP A 54 12.08 3.77 -2.19
C ASP A 54 11.62 4.07 -3.64
N ILE A 55 10.37 4.51 -3.82
CA ILE A 55 9.86 5.14 -5.04
C ILE A 55 10.41 6.58 -5.15
N LEU A 56 10.97 7.13 -4.06
CA LEU A 56 11.54 8.48 -4.03
C LEU A 56 13.08 8.52 -4.13
N ALA A 57 13.81 7.39 -4.06
CA ALA A 57 15.22 7.33 -4.46
C ALA A 57 15.34 7.20 -6.00
N VAL A 58 14.57 8.00 -6.70
CA VAL A 58 14.80 8.28 -8.12
C VAL A 58 15.93 9.29 -8.13
N GLU A 59 17.10 8.90 -8.65
CA GLU A 59 18.17 9.84 -9.02
C GLU A 59 17.53 11.10 -9.63
N PRO A 60 17.97 12.34 -9.32
CA PRO A 60 17.27 13.56 -9.73
C PRO A 60 17.10 13.74 -11.26
N ASN A 61 17.71 12.86 -12.06
CA ASN A 61 17.62 12.80 -13.52
C ASN A 61 17.06 11.47 -14.08
N ALA A 62 16.58 10.55 -13.24
CA ALA A 62 15.91 9.36 -13.75
C ALA A 62 14.52 9.77 -14.29
N GLU A 63 14.29 9.52 -15.58
CA GLU A 63 13.00 9.72 -16.22
C GLU A 63 11.96 8.81 -15.53
N ILE A 64 11.21 9.40 -14.59
CA ILE A 64 10.01 8.77 -14.05
C ILE A 64 9.12 8.51 -15.28
N PRO A 65 8.62 7.27 -15.47
CA PRO A 65 7.71 6.98 -16.58
C PRO A 65 6.59 8.03 -16.55
N ALA A 66 6.37 8.71 -17.68
CA ALA A 66 5.47 9.86 -17.75
C ALA A 66 4.02 9.54 -17.30
N THR A 67 3.67 8.26 -17.11
CA THR A 67 2.69 7.70 -16.14
C THR A 67 2.56 6.19 -16.37
N PRO A 68 2.33 5.31 -15.36
CA PRO A 68 1.82 3.98 -15.72
C PRO A 68 0.86 3.30 -14.73
N VAL A 69 0.30 3.98 -13.73
CA VAL A 69 -0.69 3.33 -12.85
C VAL A 69 -2.09 3.51 -13.42
N MET A 70 -2.54 2.51 -14.20
CA MET A 70 -3.91 2.44 -14.70
C MET A 70 -4.83 1.93 -13.59
N CYS A 71 -5.41 2.84 -12.84
CA CYS A 71 -6.35 2.53 -11.77
C CYS A 71 -7.79 2.91 -12.14
N LYS A 72 -8.74 2.28 -11.45
CA LYS A 72 -10.12 2.75 -11.39
C LYS A 72 -10.16 4.24 -10.98
N PRO A 73 -11.13 5.04 -11.47
CA PRO A 73 -12.29 4.63 -12.28
C PRO A 73 -12.03 4.69 -13.80
N MET A 74 -10.78 4.72 -14.26
CA MET A 74 -10.48 4.81 -15.69
C MET A 74 -11.04 3.60 -16.45
N LYS A 75 -11.72 3.85 -17.57
CA LYS A 75 -12.28 2.79 -18.42
C LYS A 75 -11.21 1.78 -18.84
N ASP A 76 -10.06 2.28 -19.29
CA ASP A 76 -8.95 1.47 -19.75
C ASP A 76 -8.42 0.52 -18.66
N ALA A 77 -8.47 0.93 -17.38
CA ALA A 77 -8.08 0.07 -16.26
C ALA A 77 -9.05 -1.12 -16.12
N TYR A 78 -10.36 -0.89 -16.31
CA TYR A 78 -11.36 -1.95 -16.29
C TYR A 78 -11.24 -2.89 -17.50
N ASP A 79 -11.02 -2.35 -18.70
CA ASP A 79 -10.88 -3.14 -19.93
C ASP A 79 -9.68 -4.10 -19.84
N GLN A 80 -8.55 -3.62 -19.30
CA GLN A 80 -7.37 -4.46 -19.05
C GLN A 80 -7.65 -5.54 -17.99
N ALA A 81 -8.34 -5.19 -16.89
CA ALA A 81 -8.68 -6.15 -15.85
C ALA A 81 -9.58 -7.28 -16.38
N ILE A 82 -10.61 -6.95 -17.18
CA ILE A 82 -11.51 -7.93 -17.80
C ILE A 82 -10.73 -8.86 -18.74
N LYS A 83 -9.84 -8.29 -19.57
CA LYS A 83 -8.98 -9.06 -20.48
C LYS A 83 -8.05 -10.03 -19.74
N ILE A 84 -7.42 -9.57 -18.66
CA ILE A 84 -6.51 -10.40 -17.84
C ILE A 84 -7.30 -11.52 -17.13
N ALA A 85 -8.48 -11.20 -16.60
CA ALA A 85 -9.30 -12.16 -15.87
C ALA A 85 -10.03 -13.17 -16.78
N ASN A 86 -10.07 -12.92 -18.11
CA ASN A 86 -10.81 -13.72 -19.08
C ASN A 86 -12.28 -13.92 -18.69
N VAL A 87 -12.91 -12.85 -18.21
CA VAL A 87 -14.31 -12.84 -17.73
C VAL A 87 -15.22 -12.22 -18.80
N ASP A 88 -16.45 -12.73 -18.91
CA ASP A 88 -17.48 -12.14 -19.76
C ASP A 88 -18.15 -10.97 -19.03
N PRO A 89 -18.02 -9.71 -19.52
CA PRO A 89 -18.60 -8.54 -18.87
C PRO A 89 -20.13 -8.50 -18.89
N HIS A 90 -20.78 -9.34 -19.70
CA HIS A 90 -22.24 -9.45 -19.77
C HIS A 90 -22.80 -10.63 -18.97
N ARG A 91 -21.94 -11.41 -18.33
CA ARG A 91 -22.32 -12.46 -17.39
C ARG A 91 -21.79 -12.12 -16.02
N THR A 92 -22.64 -11.47 -15.22
CA THR A 92 -22.46 -11.28 -13.78
C THR A 92 -23.63 -11.91 -13.05
#